data_AF-A0A2E2HGQ3-F1
#
_entry.id   AF-A0A2E2HGQ3-F1
#
_cell.length_a   1.000
_cell.length_b   1.000
_cell.length_c   1.000
_cell.angle_alpha   90.00
_cell.angle_beta   90.00
_cell.angle_gamma   90.00
#
_symmetry.space_group_name_H-M   'P 1'
#
loop_
_entity.id
_entity.type
_entity.pdbx_description
1 polymer ?
#
loop_
_entity_poly.entity_id
_entity_poly.type
_entity_poly.pdbx_seq_one_letter_code
_entity_poly.pdbx_strand_id
1 'polypeptide(L)'
;MNALLIILGVCALSVGLVTLLPLLTLGVVLLFALGAFFIWFLPILIIASSDETRGGEKICWILAILFLSWFAWVFYFFLAPLKPKHRIHYQHYHGYQY
;
A
#
# COMPACT_ATOMS: atom_id res chain seq x y z
N MET A 1 6.69 -52.55 -5.93
CA MET A 1 7.65 -51.61 -5.29
C MET A 1 7.82 -50.32 -6.08
N ASN A 2 7.98 -50.37 -7.41
CA ASN A 2 8.21 -49.18 -8.25
C ASN A 2 7.04 -48.18 -8.29
N ALA A 3 5.78 -48.65 -8.34
CA ALA A 3 4.61 -47.77 -8.36
C ALA A 3 4.48 -46.92 -7.08
N LEU A 4 4.78 -47.49 -5.92
CA LEU A 4 4.77 -46.78 -4.63
C LEU A 4 5.81 -45.65 -4.62
N LEU A 5 7.02 -45.92 -5.11
CA LEU A 5 8.10 -44.93 -5.19
C LEU A 5 7.73 -43.77 -6.13
N ILE A 6 7.08 -44.07 -7.26
CA ILE A 6 6.61 -43.05 -8.20
C ILE A 6 5.55 -42.17 -7.55
N ILE A 7 4.57 -42.76 -6.86
CA ILE A 7 3.50 -42.01 -6.18
C ILE A 7 4.10 -41.11 -5.09
N LEU A 8 5.03 -41.63 -4.27
CA LEU A 8 5.69 -40.85 -3.23
C LEU A 8 6.50 -39.68 -3.82
N GLY A 9 7.20 -39.90 -4.94
CA GLY A 9 7.95 -38.86 -5.63
C GLY A 9 7.04 -37.75 -6.18
N VAL A 10 5.91 -38.11 -6.80
CA VAL A 10 4.93 -37.13 -7.31
C VAL A 10 4.30 -36.34 -6.17
N CYS A 11 3.95 -37.01 -5.06
CA CYS A 11 3.42 -36.34 -3.87
C CYS A 11 4.44 -35.34 -3.30
N ALA A 12 5.70 -35.75 -3.11
CA ALA A 12 6.75 -34.87 -2.60
C ALA A 12 7.00 -33.66 -3.51
N LEU A 13 6.99 -33.87 -4.84
CA LEU A 13 7.18 -32.81 -5.82
C LEU A 13 6.00 -31.82 -5.80
N SER A 14 4.77 -32.32 -5.72
CA SER A 14 3.59 -31.47 -5.62
C SER A 14 3.57 -30.63 -4.35
N VAL A 15 3.94 -31.21 -3.20
CA VAL A 15 4.05 -30.49 -1.92
C VAL A 15 5.17 -29.45 -1.98
N GLY A 16 6.32 -29.79 -2.58
CA GLY A 16 7.40 -28.84 -2.80
C GLY A 16 6.96 -27.66 -3.65
N LEU A 17 6.26 -27.90 -4.77
CA LEU A 17 5.76 -26.85 -5.64
C LEU A 17 4.73 -25.95 -4.94
N VAL A 18 3.78 -26.56 -4.20
CA VAL A 18 2.75 -25.84 -3.46
C VAL A 18 3.33 -24.98 -2.34
N THR A 19 4.44 -25.38 -1.73
CA THR A 19 5.11 -24.60 -0.67
C THR A 19 6.08 -23.53 -1.21
N LEU A 20 6.66 -23.76 -2.39
CA LEU A 20 7.53 -22.77 -3.06
C LEU A 20 6.76 -21.54 -3.56
N LEU A 21 5.54 -21.71 -4.06
CA LEU A 21 4.70 -20.61 -4.53
C LEU A 21 4.44 -19.52 -3.46
N PRO A 22 3.92 -19.83 -2.26
CA PRO A 22 3.70 -18.82 -1.24
C PRO A 22 5.01 -18.23 -0.73
N LEU A 23 6.10 -19.02 -0.65
CA LEU A 23 7.41 -18.50 -0.25
C LEU A 23 7.93 -17.46 -1.25
N LEU A 24 7.78 -17.73 -2.55
CA LEU A 24 8.11 -16.77 -3.60
C LEU A 24 7.23 -15.52 -3.52
N THR A 25 5.92 -15.69 -3.34
CA THR A 25 4.99 -14.56 -3.18
C THR A 25 5.37 -13.70 -1.97
N LEU A 26 5.70 -14.30 -0.83
CA LEU A 26 6.14 -13.57 0.36
C LEU A 26 7.43 -12.78 0.08
N GLY A 27 8.40 -13.37 -0.61
CA GLY A 27 9.63 -12.69 -1.00
C GLY A 27 9.37 -11.47 -1.90
N VAL A 28 8.49 -11.63 -2.90
CA VAL A 28 8.11 -10.53 -3.81
C VAL A 28 7.37 -9.42 -3.05
N VAL A 29 6.38 -9.79 -2.23
CA VAL A 29 5.62 -8.82 -1.40
C VAL A 29 6.56 -8.06 -0.47
N LEU A 30 7.50 -8.75 0.17
CA LEU A 30 8.48 -8.12 1.06
C LEU A 30 9.37 -7.14 0.29
N LEU A 31 9.84 -7.51 -0.90
CA LEU A 31 10.67 -6.64 -1.75
C LEU A 31 9.90 -5.37 -2.15
N PHE A 32 8.66 -5.52 -2.62
CA PHE A 32 7.82 -4.38 -2.96
C PHE A 32 7.51 -3.49 -1.76
N ALA A 33 7.19 -4.08 -0.61
CA ALA A 33 6.92 -3.34 0.63
C ALA A 33 8.16 -2.55 1.08
N LEU A 34 9.34 -3.17 1.03
CA LEU A 34 10.60 -2.52 1.40
C LEU A 34 10.97 -1.40 0.43
N GLY A 35 10.76 -1.62 -0.88
CA GLY A 35 10.95 -0.59 -1.90
C GLY A 35 10.00 0.59 -1.75
N ALA A 36 8.71 0.33 -1.51
CA ALA A 36 7.71 1.37 -1.26
C ALA A 36 8.03 2.16 0.01
N PHE A 37 8.43 1.49 1.09
CA PHE A 37 8.88 2.13 2.32
C PHE A 37 10.11 3.00 2.10
N PHE A 38 11.09 2.52 1.33
CA PHE A 38 12.28 3.29 1.00
C PHE A 38 11.96 4.54 0.17
N ILE A 39 11.09 4.44 -0.84
CA ILE A 39 10.63 5.58 -1.64
C ILE A 39 9.88 6.59 -0.77
N TRP A 40 9.02 6.12 0.14
CA TRP A 40 8.31 6.97 1.09
C TRP A 40 9.26 7.68 2.08
N PHE A 41 10.34 7.00 2.49
CA PHE A 41 11.36 7.55 3.39
C PHE A 41 12.40 8.44 2.68
N LEU A 42 12.53 8.32 1.37
CA LEU A 42 13.47 9.07 0.53
C LEU A 42 13.43 10.60 0.73
N PRO A 43 12.27 11.29 0.76
CA PRO A 43 12.24 12.74 1.00
C PRO A 43 12.88 13.14 2.34
N ILE A 44 12.73 12.31 3.37
CA ILE A 44 13.36 12.53 4.69
C ILE A 44 14.88 12.41 4.54
N LEU A 45 15.37 11.41 3.81
CA LEU A 45 16.81 11.23 3.53
C LEU A 45 17.40 12.38 2.71
N ILE A 46 16.68 12.86 1.69
CA ILE A 46 17.12 13.98 0.84
C ILE A 46 17.33 15.24 1.69
N ILE A 47 16.37 15.56 2.56
CA ILE A 47 16.48 16.71 3.45
C ILE A 47 17.56 16.49 4.49
N ALA A 48 17.65 15.28 5.06
CA ALA A 48 18.65 14.94 6.05
C ALA A 48 20.09 15.03 5.50
N SER A 49 20.29 14.70 4.22
CA SER A 49 21.60 14.77 3.55
C SER A 49 21.90 16.11 2.89
N SER A 50 20.92 17.00 2.74
CA SER A 50 21.11 18.30 2.10
C SER A 50 21.88 19.27 3.01
N ASP A 51 22.89 19.94 2.46
CA ASP A 51 23.65 21.00 3.12
C ASP A 51 22.97 22.38 3.03
N GLU A 52 21.86 22.47 2.28
CA GLU A 52 21.10 23.71 2.06
C GLU A 52 20.35 24.16 3.33
N THR A 53 19.98 23.23 4.22
CA THR A 53 19.26 23.53 5.48
C THR A 53 20.11 23.20 6.70
N ARG A 54 20.29 24.17 7.61
CA ARG A 54 21.20 24.04 8.77
C ARG A 54 20.46 23.84 10.09
N GLY A 55 21.00 22.96 10.94
CA GLY A 55 20.60 22.81 12.34
C GLY A 55 19.11 22.53 12.55
N GLY A 56 18.43 23.41 13.30
CA GLY A 56 17.01 23.26 13.66
C GLY A 56 16.03 23.33 12.48
N GLU A 57 16.42 23.97 11.37
CA GLU A 57 15.57 24.07 10.17
C GLU A 57 15.33 22.69 9.55
N LYS A 58 16.38 21.86 9.48
CA LYS A 58 16.33 20.49 8.97
C LYS A 58 15.34 19.63 9.78
N ILE A 59 15.34 19.77 11.10
CA ILE A 59 14.41 19.08 12.00
C ILE A 59 12.97 19.54 11.75
N CYS A 60 12.75 20.85 11.53
CA CYS A 60 11.44 21.41 11.22
C CYS A 60 10.86 20.84 9.91
N TRP A 61 11.68 20.74 8.87
CA TRP A 61 11.27 20.16 7.58
C TRP A 61 10.96 18.65 7.67
N ILE A 62 11.78 17.89 8.39
CA ILE A 62 11.53 16.45 8.61
C ILE A 62 10.24 16.25 9.41
N LEU A 63 10.03 17.02 10.48
CA LEU A 63 8.80 17.00 11.26
C LEU A 63 7.60 17.37 10.39
N ALA A 64 7.69 18.43 9.58
CA ALA A 64 6.61 18.84 8.70
C ALA A 64 6.17 17.73 7.74
N ILE A 65 7.12 17.03 7.11
CA ILE A 65 6.81 15.91 6.20
C ILE A 65 6.23 14.71 6.95
N LEU A 66 6.79 14.37 8.11
CA LEU A 66 6.30 13.27 8.94
C LEU A 66 4.85 13.53 9.40
N PHE A 67 4.57 14.73 9.91
CA PHE A 67 3.23 15.12 10.33
C PHE A 67 2.27 15.22 9.14
N LEU A 68 2.65 15.87 8.04
CA LEU A 68 1.75 16.05 6.91
C LEU A 68 1.44 14.73 6.20
N SER A 69 2.42 13.85 5.99
CA SER A 69 2.23 12.56 5.35
C SER A 69 1.39 11.60 6.20
N TRP A 70 1.69 11.51 7.50
CA TRP A 70 0.98 10.59 8.40
C TRP A 70 -0.42 11.10 8.76
N PHE A 71 -0.57 12.39 9.10
CA PHE A 71 -1.86 12.93 9.50
C PHE A 71 -2.83 13.13 8.33
N ALA A 72 -2.36 13.27 7.09
CA ALA A 72 -3.25 13.34 5.93
C ALA A 72 -4.17 12.11 5.84
N TRP A 73 -3.66 10.92 6.17
CA TRP A 73 -4.44 9.69 6.13
C TRP A 73 -5.46 9.63 7.29
N VAL A 74 -5.05 10.06 8.48
CA VAL A 74 -5.92 10.17 9.64
C VAL A 74 -7.08 11.14 9.36
N PHE A 75 -6.78 12.36 8.89
CA PHE A 75 -7.81 13.33 8.53
C PHE A 75 -8.70 12.86 7.39
N TYR A 76 -8.18 12.12 6.41
CA TYR A 76 -9.00 11.52 5.36
C TYR A 76 -10.09 10.61 5.94
N PHE A 77 -9.76 9.74 6.91
CA PHE A 77 -10.76 8.88 7.56
C PHE A 77 -11.80 9.65 8.38
N PHE A 78 -11.44 10.78 8.98
CA PHE A 78 -12.40 11.60 9.71
C PHE A 78 -13.25 12.50 8.81
N LEU A 79 -12.68 13.04 7.73
CA LEU A 79 -13.37 13.98 6.82
C LEU A 79 -14.22 13.26 5.75
N ALA A 80 -13.77 12.12 5.24
CA ALA A 80 -14.50 11.36 4.21
C ALA A 80 -15.95 10.98 4.62
N PRO A 81 -16.23 10.47 5.84
CA PRO A 81 -17.59 10.10 6.25
C PRO A 81 -18.49 11.30 6.62
N LEU A 82 -18.01 12.55 6.52
CA LEU A 82 -18.81 13.73 6.92
C LEU A 82 -19.69 14.30 5.81
N LYS A 83 -19.58 13.80 4.57
CA LYS A 83 -20.47 14.24 3.48
C LYS A 83 -21.77 13.45 3.54
N PRO A 84 -22.91 14.06 3.93
CA PRO A 84 -24.19 13.41 3.74
C PRO A 84 -24.34 13.11 2.25
N LYS A 85 -24.53 11.84 1.91
CA LYS A 85 -24.82 11.41 0.55
C LYS A 85 -26.21 11.96 0.21
N HIS A 86 -26.26 13.20 -0.28
CA HIS A 86 -27.50 13.79 -0.78
C HIS A 86 -27.90 12.95 -1.99
N ARG A 87 -28.76 11.96 -1.75
CA ARG A 87 -29.40 11.18 -2.79
C ARG A 87 -30.35 12.15 -3.48
N ILE A 88 -29.85 12.86 -4.48
CA ILE A 88 -30.71 13.58 -5.41
C ILE A 88 -31.53 12.50 -6.10
N HIS A 89 -32.77 12.32 -5.63
CA HIS A 89 -33.79 11.61 -6.37
C HIS A 89 -34.12 12.49 -7.57
N TYR A 90 -33.62 12.11 -8.74
CA TYR A 90 -34.13 12.58 -10.03
C TYR A 90 -35.53 11.99 -10.25
N GLN A 91 -36.47 12.38 -9.39
CA GLN A 91 -37.88 12.15 -9.59
C GLN A 91 -38.43 13.42 -10.24
N HIS A 92 -39.20 13.26 -11.31
CA HIS A 92 -39.86 14.32 -12.09
C HIS A 92 -38.97 15.14 -13.02
N TYR A 93 -39.05 14.84 -14.33
CA TYR A 93 -39.48 15.76 -15.41
C TYR A 93 -39.45 15.00 -16.75
N HIS A 94 -40.35 14.01 -16.91
CA HIS A 94 -40.76 13.55 -18.24
C HIS A 94 -42.27 13.69 -18.36
N GLY A 95 -42.70 14.94 -18.27
CA GLY A 95 -43.97 15.42 -18.80
C GLY A 95 -43.65 16.66 -19.61
N TYR A 96 -44.33 16.81 -20.74
CA TYR A 96 -44.34 17.94 -21.68
C TYR A 96 -43.56 17.75 -23.00
N GLN A 97 -44.36 17.44 -24.04
CA GLN A 97 -44.39 18.07 -25.38
C GLN A 97 -43.15 17.74 -26.25
N TYR A 98 -43.26 17.07 -27.40
CA TYR A 98 -44.09 17.34 -28.57
C TYR A 98 -44.45 16.05 -29.32
#